data_AF-A0A920JQB8-F1
#
_entry.id   AF-A0A920JQB8-F1
#
_cell.length_a   1.000
_cell.length_b   1.000
_cell.length_c   1.000
_cell.angle_alpha   90.00
_cell.angle_beta   90.00
_cell.angle_gamma   90.00
#
_symmetry.space_group_name_H-M   'P 1'
#
loop_
_entity.id
_entity.type
_entity.pdbx_description
1 polymer ?
#
loop_
_entity_poly.entity_id
_entity_poly.type
_entity_poly.pdbx_seq_one_letter_code
_entity_poly.pdbx_strand_id
1 'polypeptide(L)'
;MNAFTASDWTAYPFATQSKKDFFNLLDVYLDAVYFPLLEEEDFKQEGHRLEFAKFDKSSTDLEYKGVVFNEMKGSMSNISNTTWQAITKGLFPDLKYRNNSGGEPKDITNLTHDYLKGFHQKFYHPSNATYFTWGDLDAKEIQKFIERSYLKNSRKLKKIK
;
A
#
# COMPACT_ATOMS: atom_id res chain seq x y z
N MET A 1 3.53 -4.69 -14.03
CA MET A 1 3.19 -4.85 -12.60
C MET A 1 3.53 -3.55 -11.91
N ASN A 2 2.60 -2.99 -11.13
CA ASN A 2 2.86 -1.80 -10.34
C ASN A 2 1.84 -1.67 -9.19
N ALA A 3 2.06 -0.74 -8.29
CA ALA A 3 1.08 -0.25 -7.32
C ALA A 3 1.25 1.25 -7.17
N PHE A 4 0.16 1.98 -6.91
CA PHE A 4 0.25 3.41 -6.64
C PHE A 4 -0.92 3.90 -5.78
N THR A 5 -0.63 4.95 -5.00
CA THR A 5 -1.56 5.54 -4.03
C THR A 5 -1.92 6.96 -4.48
N ALA A 6 -3.19 7.18 -4.75
CA ALA A 6 -3.77 8.51 -4.98
C ALA A 6 -4.18 9.15 -3.64
N SER A 7 -4.91 10.27 -3.67
CA SER A 7 -5.32 10.95 -2.44
C SER A 7 -6.30 10.14 -1.58
N ASP A 8 -7.15 9.33 -2.21
CA ASP A 8 -8.28 8.64 -1.58
C ASP A 8 -8.51 7.20 -2.07
N TRP A 9 -7.61 6.66 -2.90
CA TRP A 9 -7.65 5.28 -3.37
C TRP A 9 -6.25 4.73 -3.68
N THR A 10 -6.12 3.41 -3.72
CA THR A 10 -4.89 2.70 -4.08
C THR A 10 -5.23 1.69 -5.18
N ALA A 11 -4.36 1.58 -6.20
CA ALA A 11 -4.53 0.62 -7.28
C ALA A 11 -3.31 -0.28 -7.45
N TYR A 12 -3.59 -1.51 -7.89
CA TYR A 12 -2.61 -2.58 -8.08
C TYR A 12 -2.73 -3.16 -9.49
N PRO A 13 -2.29 -2.45 -10.54
CA PRO A 13 -2.39 -2.95 -11.91
C PRO A 13 -1.28 -3.92 -12.30
N PHE A 14 -1.64 -4.89 -13.13
CA PHE A 14 -0.69 -5.67 -13.91
C PHE A 14 -1.25 -5.91 -15.33
N ALA A 15 -0.37 -6.28 -16.25
CA ALA A 15 -0.71 -6.64 -17.61
C ALA A 15 0.29 -7.69 -18.10
N THR A 16 -0.19 -8.64 -18.89
CA THR A 16 0.61 -9.72 -19.49
C THR A 16 -0.08 -10.23 -20.75
N GLN A 17 0.70 -10.77 -21.69
CA GLN A 17 0.19 -11.36 -22.94
C GLN A 17 -0.07 -12.88 -22.81
N SER A 18 0.31 -13.49 -21.69
CA SER A 18 0.13 -14.92 -21.45
C SER A 18 -1.06 -15.17 -20.53
N LYS A 19 -2.04 -15.97 -20.99
CA LYS A 19 -3.21 -16.36 -20.19
C LYS A 19 -2.81 -17.03 -18.87
N LYS A 20 -1.81 -17.93 -18.91
CA LYS A 20 -1.34 -18.62 -17.69
C LYS A 20 -0.73 -17.63 -16.71
N ASP A 21 0.08 -16.71 -17.21
CA ASP A 21 0.73 -15.70 -16.39
C ASP A 21 -0.29 -14.72 -15.79
N PHE A 22 -1.35 -14.39 -16.54
CA PHE A 22 -2.42 -13.53 -16.05
C PHE A 22 -3.04 -14.07 -14.75
N PHE A 23 -3.38 -15.36 -14.72
CA PHE A 23 -3.96 -15.98 -13.52
C PHE A 23 -2.93 -16.17 -12.39
N ASN A 24 -1.65 -16.37 -12.70
CA ASN A 24 -0.61 -16.41 -11.67
C ASN A 24 -0.47 -15.04 -10.98
N LEU A 25 -0.37 -13.96 -11.77
CA LEU A 25 -0.28 -12.61 -11.25
C LEU A 25 -1.55 -12.22 -10.49
N LEU A 26 -2.72 -12.57 -11.02
CA LEU A 26 -3.99 -12.33 -10.34
C LEU A 26 -4.04 -13.01 -8.97
N ASP A 27 -3.59 -14.26 -8.85
CA ASP A 27 -3.58 -14.97 -7.56
C ASP A 27 -2.70 -14.26 -6.53
N VAL A 28 -1.47 -13.88 -6.93
CA VAL A 28 -0.53 -13.17 -6.06
C VAL A 28 -1.07 -11.80 -5.65
N TYR A 29 -1.65 -11.04 -6.58
CA TYR A 29 -2.22 -9.72 -6.28
C TYR A 29 -3.43 -9.81 -5.36
N LEU A 30 -4.34 -10.77 -5.59
CA LEU A 30 -5.49 -10.97 -4.71
C LEU A 30 -5.07 -11.35 -3.29
N ASP A 31 -4.06 -12.21 -3.15
CA ASP A 31 -3.56 -12.61 -1.83
C ASP A 31 -2.87 -11.44 -1.12
N ALA A 32 -2.01 -10.70 -1.82
CA ALA A 32 -1.33 -9.52 -1.26
C ALA A 32 -2.30 -8.41 -0.86
N VAL A 33 -3.39 -8.20 -1.62
CA VAL A 33 -4.39 -7.16 -1.32
C VAL A 33 -5.27 -7.56 -0.15
N TYR A 34 -5.81 -8.79 -0.14
CA TYR A 34 -6.83 -9.18 0.84
C TYR A 34 -6.28 -9.85 2.09
N PHE A 35 -5.14 -10.52 1.98
CA PHE A 35 -4.56 -11.34 3.04
C PHE A 35 -3.06 -11.10 3.23
N PRO A 36 -2.58 -9.84 3.26
CA PRO A 36 -1.17 -9.58 3.52
C PRO A 36 -0.79 -10.03 4.93
N LEU A 37 0.48 -10.42 5.10
CA LEU A 37 1.03 -10.74 6.42
C LEU A 37 1.09 -9.51 7.32
N LEU A 38 1.51 -8.36 6.74
CA LEU A 38 1.77 -7.12 7.46
C LEU A 38 2.66 -7.38 8.68
N GLU A 39 3.82 -8.00 8.50
CA GLU A 39 4.76 -8.23 9.60
C GLU A 39 5.34 -6.90 10.12
N GLU A 40 5.72 -6.85 11.39
CA GLU A 40 6.25 -5.63 12.00
C GLU A 40 7.58 -5.19 11.36
N GLU A 41 8.41 -6.15 10.96
CA GLU A 41 9.70 -5.86 10.33
C GLU A 41 9.56 -5.33 8.90
N ASP A 42 8.58 -5.82 8.13
CA ASP A 42 8.24 -5.25 6.83
C ASP A 42 7.74 -3.81 6.98
N PHE A 43 6.92 -3.54 8.00
CA PHE A 43 6.49 -2.19 8.33
C PHE A 43 7.66 -1.25 8.67
N LYS A 44 8.63 -1.71 9.47
CA LYS A 44 9.84 -0.94 9.83
C LYS A 44 10.77 -0.71 8.65
N GLN A 45 10.81 -1.65 7.71
CA GLN A 45 11.60 -1.53 6.50
C GLN A 45 10.98 -0.52 5.53
N GLU A 46 9.71 -0.74 5.18
CA GLU A 46 9.01 0.02 4.14
C GLU A 46 8.52 1.38 4.65
N GLY A 47 8.02 1.46 5.88
CA GLY A 47 7.48 2.67 6.48
C GLY A 47 8.57 3.55 7.10
N HIS A 48 8.86 3.31 8.37
CA HIS A 48 9.90 4.00 9.11
C HIS A 48 10.42 3.20 10.31
N ARG A 49 11.66 3.46 10.72
CA ARG A 49 12.27 2.99 11.95
C ARG A 49 13.39 3.92 12.40
N LEU A 50 13.78 3.81 13.67
CA LEU A 50 15.06 4.33 14.15
C LEU A 50 16.15 3.29 13.92
N GLU A 51 17.26 3.72 13.34
CA GLU A 51 18.45 2.90 13.14
C GLU A 51 19.70 3.74 13.41
N PHE A 52 20.76 3.13 13.93
CA PHE A 52 22.05 3.79 14.06
C PHE A 52 22.59 4.22 12.70
N ALA A 53 23.22 5.40 12.64
CA ALA A 53 23.78 5.97 11.40
C ALA A 53 24.76 4.99 10.72
N LYS A 54 25.52 4.23 11.52
CA LYS A 54 26.33 3.10 11.04
C LYS A 54 25.80 1.79 11.59
N PHE A 55 25.61 0.83 10.69
CA PHE A 55 25.28 -0.55 11.03
C PHE A 55 26.30 -1.10 12.05
N ASP A 56 25.81 -1.77 13.09
CA ASP A 56 26.61 -2.33 14.20
C ASP A 56 27.44 -1.35 15.05
N LYS A 57 27.12 -0.04 15.02
CA LYS A 57 27.75 0.94 15.92
C LYS A 57 26.71 1.68 16.76
N SER A 58 26.39 1.10 17.91
CA SER A 58 25.47 1.70 18.90
C SER A 58 25.98 3.02 19.51
N SER A 59 27.23 3.39 19.25
CA SER A 59 27.81 4.68 19.61
C SER A 59 27.54 5.79 18.60
N THR A 60 26.93 5.48 17.44
CA THR A 60 26.56 6.50 16.45
C THR A 60 25.17 7.05 16.71
N ASP A 61 24.87 8.21 16.13
CA ASP A 61 23.57 8.84 16.30
C ASP A 61 22.44 7.97 15.72
N LEU A 62 21.23 8.11 16.28
CA LEU A 62 20.03 7.50 15.74
C LEU A 62 19.46 8.36 14.61
N GLU A 63 19.12 7.71 13.50
CA GLU A 63 18.53 8.33 12.33
C GLU A 63 17.21 7.64 11.97
N TYR A 64 16.27 8.40 11.39
CA TYR A 64 15.09 7.81 10.77
C TYR A 64 15.44 7.21 9.41
N LYS A 65 15.10 5.93 9.22
CA LYS A 65 15.21 5.21 7.95
C LYS A 65 13.87 4.58 7.58
N GLY A 66 13.64 4.37 6.30
CA GLY A 66 12.44 3.74 5.76
C GLY A 66 12.29 4.06 4.27
N VAL A 67 11.70 3.15 3.49
CA VAL A 67 11.54 3.35 2.04
C VAL A 67 10.62 4.55 1.77
N VAL A 68 9.40 4.53 2.29
CA VAL A 68 8.40 5.60 2.13
C VAL A 68 8.86 6.89 2.82
N PHE A 69 9.48 6.79 3.99
CA PHE A 69 10.03 7.98 4.66
C PHE A 69 11.04 8.72 3.77
N ASN A 70 11.99 8.00 3.15
CA ASN A 70 12.98 8.60 2.27
C ASN A 70 12.39 9.07 0.94
N GLU A 71 11.45 8.31 0.37
CA GLU A 71 10.72 8.70 -0.84
C GLU A 71 9.99 10.04 -0.61
N MET A 72 9.25 10.16 0.48
CA MET A 72 8.50 11.38 0.79
C MET A 72 9.41 12.55 1.15
N LYS A 73 10.56 12.30 1.81
CA LYS A 73 11.57 13.34 2.02
C LYS A 73 12.10 13.90 0.70
N GLY A 74 12.35 13.03 -0.29
CA GLY A 74 12.72 13.45 -1.64
C GLY A 74 11.58 14.16 -2.37
N SER A 75 10.36 13.62 -2.31
CA SER A 75 9.17 14.21 -2.94
C SER A 75 8.89 15.63 -2.43
N MET A 76 9.06 15.86 -1.12
CA MET A 76 8.84 17.17 -0.49
C MET A 76 9.97 18.17 -0.71
N SER A 77 11.09 17.76 -1.34
CA SER A 77 12.10 18.70 -1.86
C SER A 77 11.74 19.26 -3.25
N ASN A 78 10.72 18.72 -3.90
CA ASN A 78 10.24 19.20 -5.20
C ASN A 78 9.23 20.34 -5.03
N ILE A 79 9.51 21.50 -5.61
CA ILE A 79 8.67 22.70 -5.51
C ILE A 79 7.25 22.49 -6.07
N SER A 80 7.09 21.69 -7.13
CA SER A 80 5.78 21.42 -7.72
C SER A 80 4.92 20.60 -6.78
N ASN A 81 5.51 19.61 -6.09
CA ASN A 81 4.80 18.78 -5.13
C ASN A 81 4.37 19.59 -3.91
N THR A 82 5.28 20.40 -3.34
CA THR A 82 4.94 21.24 -2.19
C THR A 82 3.91 22.31 -2.53
N THR A 83 3.98 22.88 -3.75
CA THR A 83 2.97 23.83 -4.26
C THR A 83 1.61 23.15 -4.40
N TRP A 84 1.55 21.95 -4.98
CA TRP A 84 0.30 21.19 -5.08
C TRP A 84 -0.31 20.92 -3.71
N GLN A 85 0.48 20.48 -2.74
CA GLN A 85 -0.01 20.24 -1.37
C GLN A 85 -0.52 21.52 -0.69
N ALA A 86 0.13 22.67 -0.92
CA ALA A 86 -0.35 23.94 -0.40
C ALA A 86 -1.70 24.33 -1.02
N ILE A 87 -1.87 24.12 -2.34
CA ILE A 87 -3.11 24.38 -3.07
C ILE A 87 -4.24 23.49 -2.54
N THR A 88 -4.05 22.17 -2.49
CA THR A 88 -5.11 21.23 -2.05
C THR A 88 -5.50 21.48 -0.59
N LYS A 89 -4.53 21.81 0.28
CA LYS A 89 -4.80 22.19 1.67
C LYS A 89 -5.64 23.46 1.80
N GLY A 90 -5.43 24.44 0.92
CA GLY A 90 -6.20 25.68 0.89
C GLY A 90 -7.59 25.53 0.25
N LEU A 91 -7.71 24.76 -0.83
CA LEU A 91 -8.96 24.57 -1.56
C LEU A 91 -9.92 23.58 -0.90
N PHE A 92 -9.40 22.58 -0.20
CA PHE A 92 -10.20 21.49 0.36
C PHE A 92 -10.07 21.37 1.89
N PRO A 93 -10.22 22.47 2.66
CA PRO A 93 -9.88 22.49 4.08
C PRO A 93 -10.71 21.51 4.91
N ASP A 94 -11.91 21.14 4.48
CA ASP A 94 -12.80 20.22 5.20
C ASP A 94 -12.82 18.79 4.63
N LEU A 95 -12.12 18.55 3.51
CA LEU A 95 -12.10 17.24 2.86
C LEU A 95 -10.75 16.53 3.07
N LYS A 96 -10.72 15.22 2.80
CA LYS A 96 -9.50 14.42 2.94
C LYS A 96 -8.38 14.84 1.98
N TYR A 97 -8.73 15.49 0.88
CA TYR A 97 -7.78 16.01 -0.12
C TYR A 97 -6.80 17.07 0.42
N ARG A 98 -7.06 17.65 1.60
CA ARG A 98 -6.07 18.52 2.29
C ARG A 98 -4.84 17.77 2.81
N ASN A 99 -4.95 16.45 2.95
CA ASN A 99 -3.87 15.62 3.48
C ASN A 99 -3.01 15.11 2.33
N ASN A 100 -1.70 15.04 2.56
CA ASN A 100 -0.77 14.37 1.69
C ASN A 100 -0.86 12.85 1.93
N SER A 101 -1.50 12.11 1.03
CA SER A 101 -1.68 10.66 1.16
C SER A 101 -0.38 9.86 1.06
N GLY A 102 0.64 10.40 0.41
CA GLY A 102 1.98 9.81 0.41
C GLY A 102 2.65 9.90 1.79
N GLY A 103 2.27 10.90 2.59
CA GLY A 103 2.73 11.10 3.96
C GLY A 103 3.68 12.29 4.10
N GLU A 104 3.43 13.11 5.12
CA GLU A 104 4.36 14.14 5.54
C GLU A 104 5.52 13.49 6.32
N PRO A 105 6.81 13.75 5.99
CA PRO A 105 7.93 13.08 6.65
C PRO A 105 7.90 13.13 8.18
N LYS A 106 7.43 14.26 8.74
CA LYS A 106 7.27 14.46 10.19
C LYS A 106 6.13 13.64 10.82
N ASP A 107 5.12 13.28 10.03
CA ASP A 107 3.93 12.57 10.51
C ASP A 107 4.08 11.06 10.28
N ILE A 108 4.84 10.65 9.25
CA ILE A 108 5.19 9.26 8.97
C ILE A 108 5.81 8.59 10.20
N THR A 109 6.70 9.30 10.92
CA THR A 109 7.39 8.75 12.10
C THR A 109 6.48 8.48 13.31
N ASN A 110 5.24 8.99 13.28
CA ASN A 110 4.23 8.73 14.31
C ASN A 110 3.30 7.56 13.95
N LEU A 111 3.41 7.03 12.72
CA LEU A 111 2.60 5.90 12.27
C LEU A 111 2.99 4.65 13.05
N THR A 112 2.00 3.89 13.53
CA THR A 112 2.22 2.62 14.24
C THR A 112 1.82 1.43 13.38
N HIS A 113 2.44 0.28 13.64
CA HIS A 113 2.09 -0.99 13.00
C HIS A 113 0.62 -1.37 13.21
N ASP A 114 0.08 -1.12 14.40
CA ASP A 114 -1.33 -1.38 14.71
C ASP A 114 -2.27 -0.47 13.90
N TYR A 115 -1.89 0.79 13.69
CA TYR A 115 -2.65 1.67 12.81
C TYR A 115 -2.67 1.15 11.38
N LEU A 116 -1.52 0.69 10.84
CA LEU A 116 -1.45 0.08 9.51
C LEU A 116 -2.40 -1.11 9.39
N LYS A 117 -2.36 -2.05 10.36
CA LYS A 117 -3.24 -3.23 10.39
C LYS A 117 -4.72 -2.82 10.46
N GLY A 118 -5.05 -1.86 11.30
CA GLY A 118 -6.43 -1.34 11.44
C GLY A 118 -6.92 -0.63 10.17
N PHE A 119 -6.05 0.12 9.50
CA PHE A 119 -6.35 0.77 8.22
C PHE A 119 -6.64 -0.27 7.14
N HIS A 120 -5.78 -1.28 7.01
CA HIS A 120 -5.99 -2.39 6.07
C HIS A 120 -7.32 -3.10 6.33
N GLN A 121 -7.57 -3.50 7.58
CA GLN A 121 -8.81 -4.17 7.98
C GLN A 121 -10.08 -3.36 7.64
N LYS A 122 -10.01 -2.03 7.74
CA LYS A 122 -11.13 -1.13 7.46
C LYS A 122 -11.39 -0.95 5.96
N PHE A 123 -10.34 -0.80 5.15
CA PHE A 123 -10.47 -0.34 3.76
C PHE A 123 -10.28 -1.42 2.70
N TYR A 124 -9.64 -2.55 3.03
CA TYR A 124 -9.31 -3.61 2.08
C TYR A 124 -10.32 -4.76 2.11
N HIS A 125 -11.56 -4.51 2.58
CA HIS A 125 -12.64 -5.48 2.43
C HIS A 125 -13.14 -5.50 0.97
N PRO A 126 -13.46 -6.67 0.36
CA PRO A 126 -13.89 -6.76 -1.04
C PRO A 126 -15.12 -5.90 -1.39
N SER A 127 -15.98 -5.58 -0.42
CA SER A 127 -17.13 -4.70 -0.65
C SER A 127 -16.74 -3.24 -0.95
N ASN A 128 -15.50 -2.85 -0.66
CA ASN A 128 -14.93 -1.54 -0.95
C ASN A 128 -13.97 -1.59 -2.16
N ALA A 129 -13.91 -2.72 -2.87
CA ALA A 129 -12.99 -2.92 -3.98
C ALA A 129 -13.69 -2.81 -5.34
N THR A 130 -12.98 -2.22 -6.30
CA THR A 130 -13.39 -2.20 -7.72
C THR A 130 -12.38 -3.02 -8.52
N TYR A 131 -12.87 -4.00 -9.26
CA TYR A 131 -12.04 -4.81 -10.15
C TYR A 131 -12.15 -4.29 -11.58
N PHE A 132 -11.02 -4.13 -12.24
CA PHE A 132 -10.94 -3.70 -13.64
C PHE A 132 -10.11 -4.70 -14.44
N THR A 133 -10.65 -5.16 -15.56
CA THR A 133 -9.98 -6.08 -16.47
C THR A 133 -10.20 -5.62 -17.91
N TRP A 134 -9.18 -5.78 -18.74
CA TRP A 134 -9.24 -5.47 -20.16
C TRP A 134 -8.47 -6.51 -20.96
N GLY A 135 -9.05 -6.98 -22.08
CA GLY A 135 -8.48 -8.00 -22.93
C GLY A 135 -9.53 -8.94 -23.53
N ASP A 136 -9.06 -10.06 -24.06
CA ASP A 136 -9.85 -11.10 -24.74
C ASP A 136 -10.28 -12.26 -23.82
N LEU A 137 -9.80 -12.29 -22.57
CA LEU A 137 -10.22 -13.27 -21.57
C LEU A 137 -11.69 -13.04 -21.17
N ASP A 138 -12.44 -14.14 -21.02
CA ASP A 138 -13.83 -14.07 -20.56
C ASP A 138 -13.92 -13.51 -19.14
N ALA A 139 -14.63 -12.39 -18.98
CA ALA A 139 -14.84 -11.75 -17.68
C ALA A 139 -15.45 -12.71 -16.65
N LYS A 140 -16.30 -13.66 -17.06
CA LYS A 140 -16.88 -14.66 -16.16
C LYS A 140 -15.84 -15.66 -15.65
N GLU A 141 -14.84 -16.00 -16.46
CA GLU A 141 -13.72 -16.85 -16.04
C GLU A 141 -12.91 -16.15 -14.96
N ILE A 142 -12.61 -14.86 -15.16
CA ILE A 142 -11.85 -14.04 -14.20
C ILE A 142 -12.64 -13.86 -12.91
N GLN A 143 -13.93 -13.54 -12.99
CA GLN A 143 -14.79 -13.38 -11.81
C GLN A 143 -14.83 -14.66 -10.95
N LYS A 144 -15.02 -15.82 -11.58
CA LYS A 144 -14.98 -17.12 -10.88
C LYS A 144 -13.62 -17.38 -10.25
N PHE A 145 -12.53 -16.96 -10.88
CA PHE A 145 -11.20 -17.08 -10.30
C PHE A 145 -11.07 -16.24 -9.03
N ILE A 146 -11.44 -14.96 -9.08
CA ILE A 146 -11.41 -14.03 -7.93
C ILE A 146 -12.21 -14.61 -6.76
N GLU A 147 -13.44 -15.05 -7.00
CA GLU A 147 -14.30 -15.65 -5.97
C GLU A 147 -13.64 -16.87 -5.31
N ARG A 148 -13.12 -17.80 -6.12
CA ARG A 148 -12.46 -19.01 -5.61
C ARG A 148 -11.20 -18.69 -4.81
N SER A 149 -10.34 -17.80 -5.29
CA SER A 149 -9.12 -17.41 -4.58
C SER A 149 -9.44 -16.75 -3.23
N TYR A 150 -10.41 -15.83 -3.20
CA TYR A 150 -10.85 -15.20 -1.95
C TYR A 150 -11.42 -16.22 -0.95
N LEU A 151 -12.30 -17.13 -1.39
CA LEU A 151 -12.90 -18.16 -0.52
C LEU A 151 -11.85 -19.16 0.00
N LYS A 152 -10.86 -19.52 -0.83
CA LYS A 152 -9.76 -20.41 -0.45
C LYS A 152 -8.93 -19.80 0.69
N ASN A 153 -8.54 -18.54 0.56
CA ASN A 153 -7.62 -17.90 1.51
C ASN A 153 -8.32 -17.43 2.79
N SER A 154 -9.58 -16.98 2.70
CA SER A 154 -10.40 -16.69 3.89
C SER A 154 -10.61 -17.91 4.79
N ARG A 155 -10.76 -19.11 4.21
CA ARG A 155 -10.84 -20.37 4.97
C ARG A 155 -9.52 -20.75 5.66
N LYS A 156 -8.37 -20.44 5.05
CA LYS A 156 -7.06 -20.67 5.69
C LYS A 156 -6.90 -19.82 6.94
N LEU A 157 -7.27 -18.53 6.88
CA LEU A 157 -7.19 -17.63 8.04
C LEU A 157 -8.04 -18.09 9.23
N LYS A 158 -9.22 -18.65 8.98
CA LYS A 158 -10.09 -19.21 10.03
C LYS A 158 -9.53 -20.47 10.71
N LYS A 159 -8.51 -21.12 10.14
CA LYS A 159 -7.88 -22.32 10.72
C LYS A 159 -6.64 -22.01 11.57
N ILE A 160 -6.12 -20.79 11.47
CA ILE A 160 -4.86 -20.37 12.11
C ILE A 160 -5.11 -19.48 13.34
N LYS A 161 -6.32 -18.92 13.47
CA LYS A 161 -6.82 -18.26 14.69
C LYS A 161 -7.64 -19.23 15.52
#